data_AF-S9U7E7-F1
#
_entry.id   AF-S9U7E7-F1
#
_cell.length_a   1.000
_cell.length_b   1.000
_cell.length_c   1.000
_cell.angle_alpha   90.00
_cell.angle_beta   90.00
_cell.angle_gamma   90.00
#
_symmetry.space_group_name_H-M   'P 1'
#
loop_
_entity.id
_entity.type
_entity.pdbx_description
1 polymer ?
#
loop_
_entity_poly.entity_id
_entity_poly.type
_entity_poly.pdbx_seq_one_letter_code
_entity_poly.pdbx_strand_id
1 'polypeptide(L)'
;MPTVAAGWVLSISNFLFSLLPYRTIVNLMMKFYKDDPYTQRILRNSFSIDKKMLLAMKTAPFPTHTNELYRIQSPALVMGGEGKIMTGIDEGKGSRTIYNHINHATLALFRDAYDSLSTMRRDIFNEMIIDFFEDRPLRAYNDVVIERKQS
;
A
#
# COMPACT_ATOMS: atom_id res chain seq x y z
N MET A 1 20.02 -4.70 6.97
CA MET A 1 20.64 -5.23 5.73
C MET A 1 20.35 -6.73 5.65
N PRO A 2 19.99 -7.29 4.48
CA PRO A 2 19.80 -8.73 4.34
C PRO A 2 21.12 -9.46 4.61
N THR A 3 21.04 -10.64 5.25
CA THR A 3 22.18 -11.54 5.43
C THR A 3 22.68 -12.06 4.07
N VAL A 4 23.93 -12.53 4.00
CA VAL A 4 24.55 -13.03 2.74
C VAL A 4 23.69 -14.11 2.08
N ALA A 5 23.09 -15.01 2.87
CA ALA A 5 22.15 -16.02 2.40
C ALA A 5 20.87 -15.42 1.82
N ALA A 6 20.31 -14.38 2.44
CA ALA A 6 19.14 -13.66 1.91
C ALA A 6 19.46 -12.94 0.60
N GLY A 7 20.69 -12.43 0.42
CA GLY A 7 21.14 -11.82 -0.83
C GLY A 7 21.13 -12.80 -2.02
N TRP A 8 21.61 -14.03 -1.80
CA TRP A 8 21.58 -15.10 -2.81
C TRP A 8 20.15 -15.50 -3.19
N VAL A 9 19.28 -15.70 -2.20
CA VAL A 9 17.87 -16.04 -2.42
C VAL A 9 17.16 -14.94 -3.21
N LEU A 10 17.42 -13.68 -2.87
CA LEU A 10 16.86 -12.53 -3.60
C LEU A 10 17.34 -12.48 -5.05
N SER A 11 18.63 -12.75 -5.31
CA SER A 11 19.18 -12.78 -6.67
C SER A 11 18.51 -13.86 -7.53
N ILE A 12 18.36 -15.08 -6.99
CA ILE A 12 17.68 -16.19 -7.69
C ILE A 12 16.21 -15.85 -7.91
N SER A 13 15.51 -15.29 -6.91
CA SER A 13 14.12 -14.84 -7.04
C SER A 13 13.95 -13.79 -8.14
N ASN A 14 14.87 -12.82 -8.21
CA ASN A 14 14.85 -11.76 -9.21
C ASN A 14 15.12 -12.31 -10.61
N PHE A 15 16.03 -13.26 -10.74
CA PHE A 15 16.29 -13.95 -12.00
C PHE A 15 15.07 -14.76 -12.47
N LEU A 16 14.46 -15.56 -11.59
CA LEU A 16 13.25 -16.30 -11.95
C LEU A 16 12.11 -15.35 -12.36
N PHE A 17 11.92 -14.24 -11.66
CA PHE A 17 10.92 -13.23 -12.00
C PHE A 17 11.21 -12.56 -13.35
N SER A 18 12.47 -12.33 -13.69
CA SER A 18 12.86 -11.75 -14.99
C SER A 18 12.58 -12.67 -16.17
N LEU A 19 12.50 -13.98 -15.95
CA LEU A 19 12.10 -14.95 -16.97
C LEU A 19 10.58 -15.00 -17.20
N LEU A 20 9.76 -14.58 -16.22
CA LEU A 20 8.30 -14.66 -16.34
C LEU A 20 7.76 -13.69 -17.42
N PRO A 21 6.83 -14.13 -18.28
CA PRO A 21 6.12 -13.22 -19.18
C PRO A 21 5.33 -12.16 -18.39
N TYR A 22 5.25 -10.93 -18.92
CA TYR A 22 4.50 -9.84 -18.28
C TYR A 22 3.06 -10.25 -17.94
N ARG A 23 2.38 -10.92 -18.87
CA ARG A 23 1.01 -11.43 -18.67
C ARG A 23 0.91 -12.37 -17.46
N THR A 24 1.92 -13.22 -17.26
CA THR A 24 1.97 -14.15 -16.11
C THR A 24 2.12 -13.38 -14.80
N ILE A 25 3.01 -12.38 -14.77
CA ILE A 25 3.21 -11.51 -13.61
C ILE A 25 1.92 -10.78 -13.24
N VAL A 26 1.27 -10.12 -14.22
CA VAL A 26 0.00 -9.41 -14.01
C VAL A 26 -1.08 -10.38 -13.53
N ASN A 27 -1.22 -11.56 -14.14
CA ASN A 27 -2.21 -12.54 -13.70
C ASN A 27 -1.95 -13.04 -12.28
N LEU A 28 -0.69 -13.18 -11.86
CA LEU A 28 -0.34 -13.52 -10.48
C LEU A 28 -0.75 -12.39 -9.51
N MET A 29 -0.49 -11.13 -9.87
CA MET A 29 -0.93 -9.98 -9.08
C MET A 29 -2.46 -9.91 -8.98
N MET A 30 -3.19 -10.20 -10.07
CA MET A 30 -4.66 -10.15 -10.07
C MET A 30 -5.32 -11.22 -9.19
N LYS A 31 -4.61 -12.31 -8.84
CA LYS A 31 -5.14 -13.32 -7.92
C LYS A 31 -5.45 -12.76 -6.53
N PHE A 32 -4.81 -11.67 -6.10
CA PHE A 32 -5.11 -11.03 -4.83
C PHE A 32 -6.53 -10.43 -4.78
N TYR A 33 -7.05 -10.03 -5.92
CA TYR A 33 -8.37 -9.43 -6.06
C TYR A 33 -9.38 -10.42 -6.64
N LYS A 34 -9.15 -11.73 -6.51
CA LYS A 34 -10.00 -12.78 -7.14
C LYS A 34 -11.50 -12.60 -6.83
N ASP A 35 -11.80 -12.10 -5.63
CA ASP A 35 -13.16 -11.90 -5.12
C ASP A 35 -13.68 -10.46 -5.38
N ASP A 36 -12.87 -9.59 -6.01
CA ASP A 36 -13.23 -8.22 -6.41
C ASP A 36 -13.00 -8.01 -7.93
N PRO A 37 -13.99 -8.40 -8.77
CA PRO A 37 -13.87 -8.27 -10.22
C PRO A 37 -13.85 -6.82 -10.71
N TYR A 38 -14.42 -5.88 -9.94
CA TYR A 38 -14.40 -4.47 -10.29
C TYR A 38 -12.98 -3.90 -10.19
N THR A 39 -12.31 -4.11 -9.05
CA THR A 39 -10.93 -3.68 -8.85
C THR A 39 -9.99 -4.35 -9.86
N GLN A 40 -10.15 -5.65 -10.13
CA GLN A 40 -9.36 -6.31 -11.18
C GLN A 40 -9.49 -5.63 -12.53
N ARG A 41 -10.71 -5.26 -12.94
CA ARG A 41 -10.96 -4.60 -14.22
C ARG A 41 -10.28 -3.23 -14.27
N ILE A 42 -10.39 -2.45 -13.20
CA ILE A 42 -9.73 -1.14 -13.13
C ILE A 42 -8.21 -1.31 -13.21
N LEU A 43 -7.60 -2.15 -12.38
CA LEU A 43 -6.15 -2.37 -12.36
C LEU A 43 -5.61 -2.86 -13.72
N ARG A 44 -6.29 -3.81 -14.37
CA ARG A 44 -5.90 -4.30 -15.71
C ARG A 44 -5.91 -3.19 -16.77
N ASN A 45 -6.84 -2.25 -16.66
CA ASN A 45 -6.99 -1.16 -17.62
C ASN A 45 -6.10 0.04 -17.27
N SER A 46 -5.65 0.17 -16.01
CA SER A 46 -4.87 1.30 -15.54
C SER A 46 -3.37 1.02 -15.38
N PHE A 47 -2.93 -0.24 -15.41
CA PHE A 47 -1.50 -0.57 -15.32
C PHE A 47 -0.72 0.04 -16.49
N SER A 48 -0.05 1.14 -16.21
CA SER A 48 0.96 1.77 -17.07
C SER A 48 2.38 1.24 -16.81
N ILE A 49 2.53 0.27 -15.92
CA ILE A 49 3.82 -0.28 -15.49
C ILE A 49 4.22 -1.44 -16.40
N ASP A 50 5.33 -1.30 -17.12
CA ASP A 50 5.88 -2.39 -17.93
C ASP A 50 6.71 -3.39 -17.10
N LYS A 51 7.12 -4.49 -17.73
CA LYS A 51 7.95 -5.52 -17.07
C LYS A 51 9.28 -4.96 -16.57
N LYS A 52 9.87 -4.00 -17.27
CA LYS A 52 11.16 -3.39 -16.90
C LYS A 52 11.02 -2.61 -15.60
N MET A 53 9.95 -1.83 -15.47
CA MET A 53 9.63 -1.08 -14.27
C MET A 53 9.31 -2.01 -13.09
N LEU A 54 8.54 -3.08 -13.29
CA LEU A 54 8.31 -4.09 -12.24
C LEU A 54 9.61 -4.73 -11.74
N LEU A 55 10.53 -5.04 -12.64
CA LEU A 55 11.86 -5.54 -12.28
C LEU A 55 12.65 -4.50 -11.50
N ALA A 56 12.68 -3.25 -11.97
CA ALA A 56 13.36 -2.14 -11.30
C ALA A 56 12.83 -1.94 -9.87
N MET A 57 11.52 -1.95 -9.68
CA MET A 57 10.87 -1.86 -8.36
C MET A 57 11.27 -3.03 -7.45
N LYS A 58 11.30 -4.26 -7.98
CA LYS A 58 11.69 -5.45 -7.21
C LYS A 58 13.16 -5.45 -6.80
N THR A 59 14.03 -4.82 -7.58
CA THR A 59 15.47 -4.71 -7.29
C THR A 59 15.87 -3.41 -6.60
N ALA A 60 14.93 -2.47 -6.43
CA ALA A 60 15.22 -1.19 -5.80
C ALA A 60 15.71 -1.40 -4.37
N PRO A 61 16.67 -0.57 -3.90
CA PRO A 61 17.03 -0.58 -2.49
C PRO A 61 15.79 -0.27 -1.65
N PHE A 62 15.69 -0.90 -0.48
CA PHE A 62 14.63 -0.58 0.45
C PHE A 62 14.67 0.92 0.78
N PRO A 63 13.51 1.61 0.78
CA PRO A 63 13.48 3.03 1.09
C PRO A 63 14.02 3.26 2.50
N THR A 64 15.00 4.15 2.64
CA THR A 64 15.61 4.52 3.94
C THR A 64 15.11 5.87 4.46
N HIS A 65 14.31 6.59 3.68
CA HIS A 65 13.88 7.97 3.97
C HIS A 65 12.73 8.11 4.97
N THR A 66 12.32 7.04 5.65
CA THR A 66 11.28 7.12 6.69
C THR A 66 11.68 8.10 7.80
N ASN A 67 12.98 8.25 8.03
CA ASN A 67 13.54 9.25 8.95
C ASN A 67 13.34 10.69 8.48
N GLU A 68 12.90 10.97 7.26
CA GLU A 68 12.65 12.35 6.79
C GLU A 68 11.19 12.77 7.01
N LEU A 69 10.29 11.81 7.28
CA LEU A 69 8.84 12.06 7.41
C LEU A 69 8.48 13.02 8.56
N TYR A 70 9.32 13.12 9.60
CA TYR A 70 9.09 14.08 10.71
C TYR A 70 9.10 15.54 10.25
N ARG A 71 9.68 15.82 9.06
CA ARG A 71 9.74 17.16 8.49
C ARG A 71 8.39 17.64 7.98
N ILE A 72 7.42 16.75 7.75
CA ILE A 72 6.05 17.10 7.37
C ILE A 72 5.39 17.83 8.55
N GLN A 73 5.19 19.14 8.40
CA GLN A 73 4.56 20.00 9.42
C GLN A 73 3.05 20.20 9.18
N SER A 74 2.57 19.95 7.97
CA SER A 74 1.14 20.05 7.65
C SER A 74 0.36 18.89 8.27
N PRO A 75 -0.95 19.08 8.55
CA PRO A 75 -1.84 17.95 8.82
C PRO A 75 -1.70 16.89 7.72
N ALA A 76 -1.68 15.63 8.11
CA ALA A 76 -1.52 14.51 7.20
C ALA A 76 -2.55 13.42 7.46
N LEU A 77 -3.15 12.89 6.39
CA LEU A 77 -4.00 11.72 6.43
C LEU A 77 -3.25 10.53 5.82
N VAL A 78 -3.01 9.51 6.62
CA VAL A 78 -2.41 8.24 6.20
C VAL A 78 -3.53 7.21 6.08
N MET A 79 -3.74 6.67 4.87
CA MET A 79 -4.75 5.64 4.60
C MET A 79 -4.08 4.37 4.10
N GLY A 80 -4.50 3.21 4.61
CA GLY A 80 -3.97 1.92 4.16
C GLY A 80 -4.88 0.75 4.51
N GLY A 81 -4.60 -0.42 3.96
CA GLY A 81 -5.28 -1.67 4.31
C GLY A 81 -4.95 -2.14 5.72
N GLU A 82 -5.93 -2.71 6.44
CA GLU A 82 -5.72 -3.44 7.68
C GLU A 82 -5.59 -4.94 7.42
N GLY A 83 -4.45 -5.52 7.82
CA GLY A 83 -4.25 -6.97 7.83
C GLY A 83 -3.10 -7.44 6.96
N LYS A 84 -2.88 -8.76 6.99
CA LYS A 84 -1.90 -9.44 6.14
C LYS A 84 -2.55 -9.86 4.85
N ILE A 85 -2.02 -9.42 3.71
CA ILE A 85 -2.30 -10.00 2.41
C ILE A 85 -1.88 -11.48 2.44
N MET A 86 -2.51 -12.34 1.63
CA MET A 86 -2.18 -13.77 1.48
C MET A 86 -0.67 -14.10 1.34
N THR A 87 0.17 -13.16 0.92
CA THR A 87 1.63 -13.29 0.82
C THR A 87 2.39 -13.02 2.12
N GLY A 88 1.70 -12.70 3.21
CA GLY A 88 2.28 -12.33 4.51
C GLY A 88 2.70 -10.86 4.63
N ILE A 89 2.40 -10.02 3.63
CA ILE A 89 2.65 -8.57 3.66
C ILE A 89 1.56 -7.90 4.50
N ASP A 90 1.97 -7.21 5.56
CA ASP A 90 1.09 -6.43 6.44
C ASP A 90 1.12 -4.96 6.01
N GLU A 91 0.16 -4.54 5.19
CA GLU A 91 0.03 -3.14 4.76
C GLU A 91 -0.24 -2.21 5.94
N GLY A 92 -0.96 -2.70 6.95
CA GLY A 92 -1.26 -1.97 8.17
C GLY A 92 0.01 -1.62 8.94
N LYS A 93 0.99 -2.53 8.98
CA LYS A 93 2.32 -2.25 9.56
C LYS A 93 3.06 -1.12 8.81
N GLY A 94 3.00 -1.12 7.48
CA GLY A 94 3.59 -0.06 6.65
C GLY A 94 2.97 1.30 6.94
N SER A 95 1.64 1.36 6.93
CA SER A 95 0.85 2.57 7.20
C SER A 95 1.08 3.10 8.62
N ARG A 96 1.08 2.22 9.64
CA ARG A 96 1.44 2.59 11.02
C ARG A 96 2.87 3.12 11.13
N THR A 97 3.80 2.54 10.37
CA THR A 97 5.20 3.04 10.35
C THR A 97 5.25 4.47 9.83
N ILE A 98 4.56 4.78 8.72
CA ILE A 98 4.48 6.14 8.17
C ILE A 98 3.82 7.09 9.17
N TYR A 99 2.64 6.72 9.68
CA TYR A 99 1.90 7.49 10.69
C TYR A 99 2.74 7.82 11.92
N ASN A 100 3.49 6.85 12.44
CA ASN A 100 4.34 7.05 13.61
C ASN A 100 5.45 8.07 13.38
N HIS A 101 5.93 8.23 12.15
CA HIS A 101 7.01 9.18 11.83
C HIS A 101 6.53 10.58 11.42
N ILE A 102 5.22 10.81 11.27
CA ILE A 102 4.66 12.14 10.97
C ILE A 102 4.00 12.72 12.23
N ASN A 103 4.35 13.94 12.63
CA ASN A 103 3.90 14.50 13.91
C ASN A 103 2.39 14.79 13.95
N HIS A 104 1.84 15.40 12.90
CA HIS A 104 0.43 15.81 12.84
C HIS A 104 -0.37 14.90 11.89
N ALA A 105 -0.37 13.60 12.18
CA ALA A 105 -1.02 12.60 11.34
C ALA A 105 -2.31 12.04 11.96
N THR A 106 -3.26 11.72 11.08
CA THR A 106 -4.38 10.81 11.33
C THR A 106 -4.17 9.56 10.50
N LEU A 107 -4.40 8.39 11.08
CA LEU A 107 -4.33 7.10 10.43
C LEU A 107 -5.74 6.53 10.25
N ALA A 108 -6.04 6.04 9.05
CA ALA A 108 -7.25 5.28 8.74
C ALA A 108 -6.86 3.94 8.11
N LEU A 109 -7.20 2.84 8.77
CA LEU A 109 -6.92 1.47 8.32
C LEU A 109 -8.20 0.74 7.94
N PHE A 110 -8.30 0.33 6.68
CA PHE A 110 -9.49 -0.29 6.09
C PHE A 110 -9.43 -1.81 6.22
N ARG A 111 -10.37 -2.41 6.95
CA ARG A 111 -10.47 -3.86 7.13
C ARG A 111 -10.76 -4.58 5.83
N ASP A 112 -10.10 -5.71 5.63
CA ASP A 112 -10.26 -6.57 4.45
C ASP A 112 -10.16 -5.78 3.13
N ALA A 113 -9.27 -4.78 3.12
CA ALA A 113 -8.97 -3.95 1.97
C ALA A 113 -7.45 -3.83 1.84
N TYR A 114 -7.01 -3.66 0.61
CA TYR A 114 -5.60 -3.58 0.26
C TYR A 114 -5.43 -2.50 -0.81
N ASP A 115 -4.20 -2.27 -1.26
CA ASP A 115 -4.01 -1.40 -2.42
C ASP A 115 -4.72 -1.97 -3.66
N SER A 116 -5.50 -1.21 -4.44
CA SER A 116 -5.82 0.21 -4.25
C SER A 116 -7.13 0.41 -3.49
N LEU A 117 -7.05 1.10 -2.34
CA LEU A 117 -8.24 1.48 -1.57
C LEU A 117 -9.24 2.32 -2.39
N SER A 118 -8.74 3.14 -3.31
CA SER A 118 -9.55 4.00 -4.18
C SER A 118 -10.54 3.23 -5.07
N THR A 119 -10.31 1.94 -5.31
CA THR A 119 -11.24 1.07 -6.04
C THR A 119 -11.98 0.10 -5.12
N MET A 120 -11.32 -0.43 -4.09
CA MET A 120 -11.89 -1.42 -3.17
C MET A 120 -12.86 -0.84 -2.14
N ARG A 121 -12.65 0.43 -1.75
CA ARG A 121 -13.44 1.17 -0.74
C ARG A 121 -13.73 2.59 -1.22
N ARG A 122 -14.00 2.72 -2.52
CA ARG A 122 -14.13 4.00 -3.26
C ARG A 122 -14.90 5.07 -2.49
N ASP A 123 -16.09 4.75 -2.01
CA ASP A 123 -16.99 5.74 -1.42
C ASP A 123 -16.45 6.24 -0.07
N ILE A 124 -16.05 5.32 0.83
CA ILE A 124 -15.45 5.65 2.13
C ILE A 124 -14.11 6.39 1.95
N PHE A 125 -13.26 5.93 1.02
CA PHE A 125 -11.98 6.55 0.70
C PHE A 125 -12.16 8.01 0.26
N ASN A 126 -13.11 8.26 -0.65
CA ASN A 126 -13.39 9.61 -1.14
C ASN A 126 -14.00 10.50 -0.05
N GLU A 127 -14.94 9.98 0.74
CA GLU A 127 -15.55 10.75 1.84
C GLU A 127 -14.51 11.16 2.88
N MET A 128 -13.59 10.28 3.26
CA MET A 128 -12.52 10.61 4.20
C MET A 128 -11.57 11.69 3.67
N ILE A 129 -11.26 11.67 2.37
CA ILE A 129 -10.46 12.72 1.73
C ILE A 129 -11.19 14.06 1.80
N ILE A 130 -12.49 14.07 1.48
CA ILE A 130 -13.32 15.28 1.52
C ILE A 130 -13.38 15.84 2.94
N ASP A 131 -13.71 14.99 3.93
CA ASP A 131 -13.77 15.39 5.33
C ASP A 131 -12.43 15.97 5.80
N PHE A 132 -11.30 15.35 5.41
CA PHE A 132 -9.97 15.83 5.76
C PHE A 132 -9.64 17.20 5.14
N PHE A 133 -9.96 17.42 3.86
CA PHE A 133 -9.71 18.70 3.21
C PHE A 133 -10.62 19.83 3.71
N GLU A 134 -11.83 19.50 4.15
CA GLU A 134 -12.79 20.46 4.71
C GLU A 134 -12.63 20.69 6.23
N ASP A 135 -11.57 20.14 6.83
CA ASP A 135 -11.28 20.18 8.28
C ASP A 135 -12.46 19.67 9.13
N ARG A 136 -13.22 18.71 8.59
CA ARG A 136 -14.33 18.06 9.30
C ARG A 136 -13.81 16.87 10.09
N PRO A 137 -14.42 16.55 11.24
CA PRO A 137 -14.14 15.30 11.93
C PRO A 137 -14.41 14.12 10.99
N LEU A 138 -13.40 13.27 10.77
CA LEU A 138 -13.58 12.06 9.96
C LEU A 138 -14.73 11.22 10.54
N ARG A 139 -15.67 10.85 9.67
CA ARG A 139 -16.77 9.94 10.00
C ARG A 139 -16.24 8.59 10.49
N ALA A 140 -16.95 7.99 11.43
CA ALA A 140 -16.67 6.63 11.87
C ALA A 140 -17.34 5.63 10.93
N TYR A 141 -16.58 4.62 10.52
CA TYR A 141 -17.08 3.51 9.70
C TYR A 141 -16.77 2.20 10.41
N ASN A 142 -17.68 1.22 10.32
CA ASN A 142 -17.55 -0.06 11.03
C ASN A 142 -16.32 -0.87 10.58
N ASP A 143 -15.91 -0.70 9.33
CA ASP A 143 -14.81 -1.40 8.68
C ASP A 143 -13.53 -0.55 8.59
N VAL A 144 -13.46 0.59 9.28
CA VAL A 144 -12.26 1.44 9.31
C VAL A 144 -11.83 1.75 10.74
N VAL A 145 -10.58 1.43 11.06
CA VAL A 145 -9.94 1.80 12.33
C VAL A 145 -9.27 3.17 12.15
N ILE A 146 -9.68 4.15 12.97
CA ILE A 146 -9.12 5.50 12.95
C ILE A 146 -8.28 5.73 14.20
N GLU A 147 -7.02 6.12 14.01
CA GLU A 147 -6.11 6.52 15.08
C GLU A 147 -5.67 7.97 14.85
N ARG A 148 -5.67 8.78 15.92
CA ARG A 148 -5.22 10.19 15.87
C ARG A 148 -4.13 10.38 16.91
N LYS A 149 -3.06 11.09 16.53
CA LYS A 149 -2.08 11.56 17.52
C LYS A 149 -2.74 12.66 18.34
N GLN A 150 -2.78 12.47 19.66
CA GLN A 150 -3.14 13.56 20.56
C GLN A 150 -2.06 14.64 20.41
N SER A 151 -2.50 15.86 20.11
CA SER A 151 -1.63 17.04 20.06
C SER A 151 -1.27 17.49 21.47
#